data_AF-A0A2T4CF93-F1
#
_entry.id   AF-A0A2T4CF93-F1
#
_cell.length_a   1.000
_cell.length_b   1.000
_cell.length_c   1.000
_cell.angle_alpha   90.00
_cell.angle_beta   90.00
_cell.angle_gamma   90.00
#
_symmetry.space_group_name_H-M   'P 1'
#
loop_
_entity.id
_entity.type
_entity.pdbx_description
1 polymer ?
#
loop_
_entity_poly.entity_id
_entity_poly.type
_entity_poly.pdbx_seq_one_letter_code
_entity_poly.pdbx_strand_id
1 'polypeptide(L)'
;MPQILRLAILECEKLLPKAKAARGSFGDIFHDFFAQGLQDLGPEAADVRLDVSKWDAMAGEYPRIEDVDVIALTGSCMSHSPLSACSFCNLLLFRYSGMSKTPC
;
A
#
# COMPACT_ATOMS: atom_id res chain seq x y z
N MET A 1 7.64 -13.41 21.40
CA MET A 1 6.28 -13.00 20.97
C MET A 1 6.37 -12.76 19.47
N PRO A 2 5.36 -13.16 18.67
CA PRO A 2 5.43 -12.92 17.23
C PRO A 2 5.47 -11.41 16.95
N GLN A 3 6.35 -10.97 16.04
CA GLN A 3 6.41 -9.60 15.58
C GLN A 3 5.31 -9.38 14.54
N ILE A 4 4.47 -8.36 14.74
CA ILE A 4 3.38 -8.04 13.79
C ILE A 4 3.84 -6.87 12.95
N LEU A 5 3.81 -7.04 11.62
CA LEU A 5 4.05 -5.99 10.65
C LEU A 5 2.71 -5.51 10.09
N ARG A 6 2.29 -4.30 10.45
CA ARG A 6 1.01 -3.70 10.05
C ARG A 6 1.18 -3.03 8.69
N LEU A 7 0.72 -3.70 7.65
CA LEU A 7 0.85 -3.28 6.27
C LEU A 7 -0.48 -2.69 5.78
N ALA A 8 -0.45 -1.47 5.26
CA ALA A 8 -1.56 -0.92 4.49
C ALA A 8 -1.25 -0.96 3.00
N ILE A 9 -2.15 -1.54 2.21
CA ILE A 9 -2.11 -1.53 0.75
C ILE A 9 -3.09 -0.47 0.25
N LEU A 10 -2.58 0.54 -0.45
CA LEU A 10 -3.37 1.60 -1.05
C LEU A 10 -3.58 1.28 -2.52
N GLU A 11 -4.82 0.98 -2.88
CA GLU A 11 -5.23 0.72 -4.25
C GLU A 11 -5.44 2.03 -5.00
N CYS A 12 -4.46 2.38 -5.83
CA CYS A 12 -4.40 3.61 -6.61
C CYS A 12 -5.09 3.49 -7.99
N GLU A 13 -5.54 2.29 -8.36
CA GLU A 13 -6.24 2.05 -9.63
C GLU A 13 -7.14 0.80 -9.51
N LYS A 14 -7.97 0.53 -10.53
CA LYS A 14 -8.88 -0.64 -10.55
C LYS A 14 -8.46 -1.63 -11.62
N LEU A 15 -8.39 -2.91 -11.22
CA LEU A 15 -8.18 -4.00 -12.16
C LEU A 15 -9.34 -4.10 -13.16
N LEU A 16 -9.00 -4.48 -14.39
CA LEU A 16 -10.00 -4.85 -15.40
C LEU A 16 -10.90 -5.98 -14.84
N PRO A 17 -12.22 -6.01 -15.15
CA PRO A 17 -13.17 -6.95 -14.55
C PRO A 17 -12.74 -8.42 -14.64
N LYS A 18 -12.16 -8.83 -15.78
CA LYS A 18 -11.66 -10.19 -15.98
C LYS A 18 -10.49 -10.54 -15.04
N ALA A 19 -9.57 -9.60 -14.84
CA ALA A 19 -8.44 -9.78 -13.92
C ALA A 19 -8.94 -9.81 -12.47
N LYS A 20 -9.86 -8.90 -12.11
CA LYS A 20 -10.48 -8.87 -10.78
C LYS A 20 -11.19 -10.18 -10.45
N ALA A 21 -11.94 -10.74 -11.39
CA ALA A 21 -12.62 -12.02 -11.20
C ALA A 21 -11.65 -13.19 -11.01
N ALA A 22 -10.46 -13.15 -11.62
CA ALA A 22 -9.49 -14.23 -11.55
C ALA A 22 -8.53 -14.15 -10.35
N ARG A 23 -8.25 -12.94 -9.85
CA ARG A 23 -7.17 -12.68 -8.88
C ARG A 23 -7.59 -11.85 -7.66
N GLY A 24 -8.84 -11.39 -7.60
CA GLY A 24 -9.30 -10.45 -6.58
C GLY A 24 -8.89 -9.01 -6.88
N SER A 25 -8.92 -8.17 -5.85
CA SER A 25 -8.45 -6.78 -5.85
C SER A 25 -6.93 -6.68 -5.98
N PHE A 26 -6.38 -5.47 -6.17
CA PHE A 26 -4.93 -5.30 -6.07
C PHE A 26 -4.43 -5.63 -4.67
N GLY A 27 -5.20 -5.32 -3.63
CA GLY A 27 -4.88 -5.65 -2.26
C GLY A 27 -4.78 -7.15 -2.03
N ASP A 28 -5.61 -7.97 -2.68
CA ASP A 28 -5.50 -9.44 -2.63
C ASP A 28 -4.18 -9.91 -3.27
N ILE A 29 -3.87 -9.41 -4.46
CA ILE A 29 -2.63 -9.76 -5.18
C ILE A 29 -1.39 -9.39 -4.38
N PHE A 30 -1.33 -8.18 -3.83
CA PHE A 30 -0.18 -7.73 -3.04
C PHE A 30 -0.09 -8.48 -1.71
N HIS A 31 -1.21 -8.74 -1.04
CA HIS A 31 -1.23 -9.58 0.15
C HIS A 31 -0.57 -10.94 -0.12
N ASP A 32 -0.94 -11.59 -1.21
CA ASP A 32 -0.37 -12.90 -1.58
C ASP A 32 1.14 -12.81 -1.86
N PHE A 33 1.60 -11.74 -2.52
CA PHE A 33 3.03 -11.51 -2.73
C PHE A 33 3.80 -11.31 -1.42
N PHE A 34 3.27 -10.52 -0.48
CA PHE A 34 3.92 -10.34 0.81
C PHE A 34 3.89 -11.62 1.65
N ALA A 35 2.78 -12.35 1.63
CA ALA A 35 2.66 -13.64 2.32
C ALA A 35 3.66 -14.66 1.76
N GLN A 36 3.80 -14.75 0.44
CA GLN A 36 4.77 -15.63 -0.21
C GLN A 36 6.21 -15.19 0.11
N GLY A 37 6.52 -13.90 -0.02
CA GLY A 37 7.85 -13.38 0.32
C GLY A 37 8.24 -13.65 1.77
N LEU A 38 7.28 -13.55 2.70
CA LEU A 38 7.51 -13.89 4.10
C LEU A 38 7.81 -15.38 4.30
N GLN A 39 7.12 -16.26 3.57
CA GLN A 39 7.39 -17.70 3.59
C GLN A 39 8.78 -18.02 3.03
N ASP A 40 9.18 -17.35 1.95
CA ASP A 40 10.45 -17.59 1.25
C ASP A 40 11.68 -17.17 2.08
N LEU A 41 11.52 -16.24 3.02
CA LEU A 41 12.56 -15.86 4.00
C LEU A 41 12.84 -16.97 5.03
N GLY A 42 11.94 -17.95 5.17
CA GLY A 42 12.17 -19.13 5.99
C GLY A 42 12.41 -18.83 7.48
N PRO A 43 13.39 -19.48 8.14
CA PRO A 43 13.59 -19.37 9.59
C PRO A 43 13.83 -17.95 10.11
N GLU A 44 14.37 -17.05 9.27
CA GLU A 44 14.68 -15.67 9.66
C GLU A 44 13.43 -14.82 9.89
N ALA A 45 12.29 -15.21 9.32
CA ALA A 45 11.02 -14.51 9.45
C ALA A 45 9.94 -15.35 10.14
N ALA A 46 10.31 -16.46 10.77
CA ALA A 46 9.36 -17.44 11.33
C ALA A 46 8.47 -16.88 12.45
N ASP A 47 8.91 -15.82 13.13
CA ASP A 47 8.15 -15.14 14.18
C ASP A 47 7.43 -13.88 13.69
N VAL A 48 7.60 -13.49 12.42
CA VAL A 48 6.93 -12.34 11.83
C VAL A 48 5.55 -12.74 11.31
N ARG A 49 4.57 -11.87 11.51
CA ARG A 49 3.20 -12.01 10.97
C ARG A 49 2.80 -10.74 10.27
N LEU A 50 2.12 -10.87 9.14
CA LEU A 50 1.53 -9.75 8.44
C LEU A 50 0.12 -9.48 9.00
N ASP A 51 -0.15 -8.23 9.32
CA ASP A 51 -1.50 -7.72 9.53
C ASP A 51 -1.79 -6.73 8.40
N VAL A 52 -2.66 -7.13 7.47
CA VAL A 52 -2.84 -6.43 6.19
C VAL A 52 -4.18 -5.74 6.15
N SER A 53 -4.17 -4.43 5.88
CA SER A 53 -5.34 -3.62 5.59
C SER A 53 -5.31 -3.12 4.15
N LYS A 54 -6.49 -3.00 3.52
CA LYS A 54 -6.65 -2.58 2.12
C LYS A 54 -7.49 -1.32 2.07
N TRP A 55 -7.07 -0.34 1.29
CA TRP A 55 -7.65 0.99 1.25
C TRP A 55 -7.90 1.43 -0.20
N ASP A 56 -9.14 1.81 -0.54
CA ASP A 56 -9.46 2.36 -1.86
C ASP A 56 -9.05 3.85 -1.90
N ALA A 57 -7.80 4.10 -2.30
CA ALA A 57 -7.26 5.46 -2.37
C ALA A 57 -7.96 6.31 -3.44
N MET A 58 -8.62 5.68 -4.42
CA MET A 58 -9.44 6.37 -5.42
C MET A 58 -10.78 6.85 -4.85
N ALA A 59 -11.28 6.16 -3.82
CA ALA A 59 -12.42 6.61 -3.02
C ALA A 59 -12.03 7.60 -1.91
N GLY A 60 -10.74 7.92 -1.76
CA GLY A 60 -10.23 8.82 -0.72
C GLY A 60 -10.07 8.14 0.65
N GLU A 61 -9.98 6.81 0.67
CA GLU A 61 -9.76 6.05 1.88
C GLU A 61 -8.25 5.93 2.17
N TYR A 62 -7.84 6.24 3.40
CA TYR A 62 -6.43 6.19 3.80
C TYR A 62 -6.29 5.70 5.25
N PRO A 63 -5.26 4.88 5.55
CA PRO A 63 -4.94 4.54 6.93
C PRO A 63 -4.49 5.78 7.71
N ARG A 64 -4.64 5.73 9.03
CA ARG A 64 -3.89 6.63 9.91
C ARG A 64 -2.44 6.16 9.96
N ILE A 65 -1.49 7.08 9.90
CA ILE A 65 -0.06 6.75 9.81
C ILE A 65 0.44 6.03 11.06
N GLU A 66 -0.18 6.29 12.22
CA GLU A 66 0.16 5.69 13.50
C GLU A 66 -0.28 4.21 13.60
N ASP A 67 -1.24 3.81 12.77
CA ASP A 67 -1.81 2.45 12.77
C ASP A 67 -1.03 1.48 11.88
N VAL A 68 -0.03 1.95 11.12
CA VAL A 68 0.69 1.16 10.11
C VAL A 68 2.19 1.31 10.25
N ASP A 69 2.91 0.25 9.94
CA ASP A 69 4.38 0.23 9.88
C ASP A 69 4.88 0.41 8.45
N VAL A 70 4.09 -0.07 7.48
CA VAL A 70 4.43 -0.05 6.05
C VAL A 70 3.21 0.36 5.23
N ILE A 71 3.46 1.18 4.21
CA ILE A 71 2.48 1.57 3.19
C ILE A 71 2.95 1.03 1.84
N ALA A 72 2.18 0.13 1.24
CA ALA A 72 2.38 -0.33 -0.12
C ALA A 72 1.44 0.44 -1.06
N LEU A 73 2.01 1.11 -2.05
CA LEU A 73 1.28 1.83 -3.08
C LEU A 73 1.18 0.96 -4.32
N THR A 74 -0.03 0.66 -4.79
CA THR A 74 -0.17 -0.01 -6.09
C THR A 74 0.26 0.95 -7.20
N GLY A 75 0.61 0.37 -8.36
CA GLY A 75 0.85 1.16 -9.57
C GLY A 75 -0.31 2.11 -9.88
N SER A 76 0.01 3.16 -10.64
CA SER A 76 -1.00 4.05 -11.23
C SER A 76 -0.80 4.06 -12.74
N CYS A 77 -1.88 4.09 -13.51
CA CYS A 77 -1.90 4.07 -14.98
C CYS A 77 -1.26 5.32 -15.65
N MET A 78 -0.45 6.10 -14.94
CA MET A 78 0.06 7.40 -15.38
C MET A 78 1.49 7.29 -15.91
N SER A 79 1.74 6.48 -16.95
CA SER A 79 3.06 6.42 -17.59
C SER A 79 3.38 7.63 -18.49
N HIS A 80 2.38 8.45 -18.85
CA HIS A 80 2.53 9.56 -19.80
C HIS A 80 1.92 10.90 -19.35
N SER A 81 1.53 11.03 -18.07
CA SER A 81 0.95 12.28 -17.52
C SER A 81 1.82 12.82 -16.40
N PRO A 82 2.00 14.16 -16.28
CA PRO A 82 2.82 14.75 -15.24
C PRO A 82 2.27 14.40 -13.84
N LEU A 83 3.15 14.18 -12.86
CA LEU A 83 2.78 13.87 -11.47
C LEU A 83 1.81 14.89 -10.86
N SER A 84 1.86 16.14 -11.33
CA SER A 84 0.96 17.23 -10.92
C SER A 84 -0.50 17.05 -11.37
N ALA A 85 -0.77 16.20 -12.37
CA ALA A 85 -2.11 15.88 -12.84
C ALA A 85 -2.77 14.74 -12.03
N CYS A 86 -2.00 14.01 -11.22
CA CYS A 86 -2.52 12.96 -10.38
C CYS A 86 -3.01 13.55 -9.05
N SER A 87 -4.33 13.53 -8.82
CA SER A 87 -4.90 13.94 -7.53
C SER A 87 -4.28 13.16 -6.36
N PHE A 88 -3.92 11.89 -6.57
CA PHE A 88 -3.23 11.08 -5.57
C PHE A 88 -1.77 11.52 -5.34
N CYS A 89 -0.98 11.78 -6.40
CA CYS A 89 0.39 12.27 -6.20
C CYS A 89 0.40 13.67 -5.58
N ASN A 90 -0.54 14.54 -5.93
CA ASN A 90 -0.70 15.82 -5.25
C ASN A 90 -1.07 15.63 -3.79
N LEU A 91 -2.01 14.74 -3.44
CA LEU A 91 -2.34 14.47 -2.04
C LEU A 91 -1.14 13.91 -1.25
N LEU A 92 -0.39 12.99 -1.86
CA LEU A 92 0.83 12.42 -1.27
C LEU A 92 1.87 13.52 -1.04
N LEU A 93 2.14 14.36 -2.06
CA LEU A 93 3.08 15.49 -2.00
C LEU A 93 2.64 16.59 -1.04
N PHE A 94 1.34 16.92 -0.97
CA PHE A 94 0.80 17.92 -0.03
C PHE A 94 0.85 17.42 1.41
N ARG A 95 0.48 16.15 1.66
CA ARG A 95 0.66 15.52 2.99
C ARG A 95 2.12 15.45 3.39
N TYR A 96 3.03 15.15 2.46
CA TYR A 96 4.48 15.17 2.71
C TYR A 96 5.04 16.57 2.96
N SER A 97 4.58 17.56 2.19
CA SER A 97 5.00 18.96 2.34
C SER A 97 4.49 19.59 3.65
N GLY A 98 3.39 19.07 4.20
CA GLY A 98 2.93 19.38 5.55
C GLY A 98 3.77 18.78 6.69
N MET A 99 4.72 17.88 6.40
CA MET A 99 5.63 17.27 7.39
C MET A 99 6.98 17.99 7.52
N SER A 100 7.22 19.10 6.81
CA SER A 100 8.43 19.92 6.98
C SER A 100 8.21 21.02 8.02
N LYS A 101 8.66 20.74 9.25
CA LYS A 101 9.40 21.60 10.19
C LYS A 101 9.03 21.29 11.65
N THR A 102 9.57 20.21 12.20
CA THR A 102 10.08 20.26 13.57
C THR A 102 11.49 20.88 13.51
N PRO A 103 11.74 22.02 14.17
CA PRO A 103 13.09 22.56 14.28
C PRO A 103 13.91 21.68 15.22
N CYS A 104 15.19 21.46 14.86
CA CYS A 104 16.22 21.05 15.81
C CYS A 104 16.36 22.05 16.96
#